data_AF-A0A7S4AC78-F1
#
_entry.id   AF-A0A7S4AC78-F1
#
_cell.length_a   1.000
_cell.length_b   1.000
_cell.length_c   1.000
_cell.angle_alpha   90.00
_cell.angle_beta   90.00
_cell.angle_gamma   90.00
#
_symmetry.space_group_name_H-M   'P 1'
#
loop_
_entity.id
_entity.type
_entity.pdbx_description
1 polymer ?
#
loop_
_entity_poly.entity_id
_entity_poly.type
_entity_poly.pdbx_seq_one_letter_code
_entity_poly.pdbx_strand_id
1 'polypeptide(L)'
;MTEEERIGEHTVGHLLGVARRHVEQRTTSSAILDTRVEQNIPKLNMGEVKSGDVLGRGGFCVVREVVEITLQDGDIGEPNARIDVLDEFAIQQYVQDRPFMAKHYLRKEKGTKKGERYRYAIKKVQNESKTEAQHYVNAVVDLATEARFLAVIRHPNIIKMRAMEDASFYTPGFFLVLDKLYDIMPTRLKKWKKKKGGTVSNLLRSDKKKTDLWKIRVSVAYDLSCAISYLHARSVIYRDLKPVSWNVNLHLMQKCAKLSLPVSRNHYFSEKN
;
A
#
# COMPACT_ATOMS: atom_id res chain seq x y z
N MET A 1 -15.10 -33.20 -1.54
CA MET A 1 -15.88 -32.29 -2.42
C MET A 1 -15.94 -30.96 -1.70
N THR A 2 -14.98 -30.06 -1.93
CA THR A 2 -14.95 -28.74 -1.29
C THR A 2 -16.05 -27.90 -1.92
N GLU A 3 -17.06 -27.50 -1.14
CA GLU A 3 -18.09 -26.57 -1.60
C GLU A 3 -17.41 -25.28 -2.12
N GLU A 4 -17.75 -24.88 -3.34
CA GLU A 4 -17.27 -23.61 -3.90
C GLU A 4 -17.81 -22.44 -3.07
N GLU A 5 -16.92 -21.54 -2.64
CA GLU A 5 -17.30 -20.32 -1.92
C GLU A 5 -18.28 -19.49 -2.77
N ARG A 6 -19.40 -19.05 -2.18
CA ARG A 6 -20.44 -18.25 -2.84
C ARG A 6 -20.66 -16.91 -2.15
N ILE A 7 -21.02 -15.90 -2.92
CA ILE A 7 -21.44 -14.58 -2.45
C ILE A 7 -22.81 -14.29 -3.08
N GLY A 8 -23.86 -14.42 -2.27
CA GLY A 8 -25.24 -14.43 -2.76
C GLY A 8 -25.46 -15.57 -3.75
N GLU A 9 -25.98 -15.25 -4.93
CA GLU A 9 -26.30 -16.24 -5.97
C GLU A 9 -25.09 -16.64 -6.82
N HIS A 10 -23.95 -15.95 -6.71
CA HIS A 10 -22.79 -16.16 -7.58
C HIS A 10 -21.67 -16.94 -6.89
N THR A 11 -20.96 -17.77 -7.65
CA THR A 11 -19.71 -18.39 -7.18
C THR A 11 -18.58 -17.36 -7.16
N VAL A 12 -17.67 -17.46 -6.20
CA VAL A 12 -16.50 -16.57 -6.12
C VAL A 12 -15.66 -16.64 -7.40
N GLY A 13 -15.49 -17.83 -7.99
CA GLY A 13 -14.80 -17.99 -9.27
C GLY A 13 -15.41 -17.18 -10.41
N HIS A 14 -16.74 -17.15 -10.51
CA HIS A 14 -17.44 -16.34 -11.51
C HIS A 14 -17.17 -14.84 -11.31
N LEU A 15 -17.28 -14.36 -10.07
CA LEU A 15 -17.04 -12.95 -9.72
C LEU A 15 -15.59 -12.53 -9.99
N LEU A 16 -14.63 -13.40 -9.71
CA LEU A 16 -13.21 -13.18 -10.03
C LEU A 16 -12.98 -13.09 -11.54
N GLY A 17 -13.68 -13.90 -12.34
CA GLY A 17 -13.68 -13.80 -13.81
C GLY A 17 -14.26 -12.48 -14.33
N VAL A 18 -15.31 -11.95 -13.69
CA VAL A 18 -15.85 -10.61 -13.99
C VAL A 18 -14.83 -9.53 -13.64
N ALA A 19 -14.21 -9.60 -12.46
CA ALA A 19 -13.18 -8.67 -12.03
C ALA A 19 -11.98 -8.66 -12.99
N ARG A 20 -11.54 -9.82 -13.47
CA ARG A 20 -10.48 -9.97 -14.46
C ARG A 20 -10.76 -9.18 -15.73
N ARG A 21 -11.93 -9.38 -16.35
CA ARG A 21 -12.33 -8.66 -17.57
C ARG A 21 -12.30 -7.16 -17.37
N HIS A 22 -12.77 -6.67 -16.21
CA HIS A 22 -12.73 -5.25 -15.91
C HIS A 22 -11.31 -4.71 -15.74
N VAL A 23 -10.42 -5.42 -15.07
CA VAL A 23 -9.03 -5.00 -14.93
C VAL A 23 -8.32 -5.03 -16.28
N GLU A 24 -8.53 -6.06 -17.11
CA GLU A 24 -7.97 -6.14 -18.46
C GLU A 24 -8.43 -4.95 -19.31
N GLN A 25 -9.74 -4.69 -19.39
CA GLN A 25 -10.29 -3.51 -20.08
C GLN A 25 -9.67 -2.20 -19.60
N ARG A 26 -9.41 -2.10 -18.29
CA ARG A 26 -8.78 -0.94 -17.67
C ARG A 26 -7.27 -0.85 -17.88
N THR A 27 -6.61 -1.85 -18.43
CA THR A 27 -5.14 -1.88 -18.42
C THR A 27 -4.55 -2.10 -19.80
N THR A 28 -5.29 -2.67 -20.74
CA THR A 28 -4.86 -2.91 -22.12
C THR A 28 -4.36 -1.65 -22.83
N SER A 29 -4.93 -0.49 -22.55
CA SER A 29 -4.54 0.79 -23.16
C SER A 29 -3.52 1.59 -22.34
N SER A 30 -3.05 1.06 -21.21
CA SER A 30 -2.14 1.79 -20.33
C SER A 30 -0.70 1.71 -20.81
N ALA A 31 -0.11 2.84 -21.17
CA ALA A 31 1.32 2.94 -21.52
C ALA A 31 2.27 2.81 -20.31
N ILE A 32 1.73 2.74 -19.09
CA ILE A 32 2.48 2.83 -17.83
C ILE A 32 2.70 1.45 -17.22
N LEU A 33 1.81 0.50 -17.49
CA LEU A 33 1.86 -0.83 -16.88
C LEU A 33 2.81 -1.73 -17.66
N ASP A 34 3.65 -2.45 -16.93
CA ASP A 34 4.63 -3.37 -17.50
C ASP A 34 4.56 -4.71 -16.76
N THR A 35 4.01 -5.72 -17.44
CA THR A 35 3.87 -7.08 -16.90
C THR A 35 5.21 -7.71 -16.54
N ARG A 36 6.31 -7.34 -17.21
CA ARG A 36 7.66 -7.85 -16.89
C ARG A 36 8.11 -7.34 -15.53
N VAL A 37 7.79 -6.09 -15.20
CA VAL A 37 8.08 -5.52 -13.88
C VAL A 37 7.19 -6.16 -12.80
N GLU A 38 5.93 -6.42 -13.11
CA GLU A 38 5.00 -7.14 -12.21
C GLU A 38 5.49 -8.56 -11.86
N GLN A 39 6.07 -9.27 -12.84
CA GLN A 39 6.64 -10.61 -12.64
C GLN A 39 7.86 -10.60 -11.71
N ASN A 40 8.64 -9.52 -11.70
CA ASN A 40 9.83 -9.37 -10.86
C ASN A 40 9.50 -8.98 -9.40
N ILE A 41 8.23 -8.73 -9.07
CA ILE A 41 7.83 -8.46 -7.68
C ILE A 41 7.87 -9.78 -6.90
N PRO A 42 8.55 -9.83 -5.74
CA PRO A 42 8.57 -10.99 -4.87
C PRO A 42 7.17 -11.55 -4.61
N LYS A 43 7.09 -12.87 -4.69
CA LYS A 43 5.88 -13.63 -4.42
C LYS A 43 5.98 -14.25 -3.05
N LEU A 44 4.94 -14.16 -2.24
CA LEU A 44 4.83 -14.86 -0.98
C LEU A 44 3.56 -15.71 -1.02
N ASN A 45 3.51 -16.79 -0.26
CA ASN A 45 2.28 -17.54 -0.06
C ASN A 45 1.54 -17.04 1.18
N MET A 46 0.22 -17.19 1.24
CA MET A 46 -0.57 -16.85 2.43
C MET A 46 -0.06 -17.54 3.71
N GLY A 47 0.43 -18.77 3.62
CA GLY A 47 0.99 -19.50 4.76
C GLY A 47 2.32 -18.96 5.27
N GLU A 48 3.05 -18.17 4.46
CA GLU A 48 4.36 -17.61 4.82
C GLU A 48 4.23 -16.29 5.58
N VAL A 49 3.06 -15.64 5.55
CA VAL A 49 2.89 -14.29 6.11
C VAL A 49 1.91 -14.29 7.27
N LYS A 50 2.42 -14.00 8.47
CA LYS A 50 1.58 -13.86 9.65
C LYS A 50 1.14 -12.41 9.84
N SER A 51 -0.17 -12.20 9.85
CA SER A 51 -0.76 -10.87 10.05
C SER A 51 -1.10 -10.59 11.52
N GLY A 52 -0.80 -9.39 12.02
CA GLY A 52 -1.14 -8.92 13.35
C GLY A 52 -2.29 -7.90 13.38
N ASP A 53 -2.08 -6.83 14.14
CA ASP A 53 -3.06 -5.79 14.42
C ASP A 53 -3.55 -5.06 13.16
N VAL A 54 -4.78 -4.56 13.22
CA VAL A 54 -5.37 -3.75 12.15
C VAL A 54 -4.77 -2.34 12.20
N LEU A 55 -4.10 -1.95 11.12
CA LEU A 55 -3.52 -0.61 10.95
C LEU A 55 -4.52 0.38 10.33
N GLY A 56 -5.46 -0.13 9.53
CA GLY A 56 -6.50 0.68 8.92
C GLY A 56 -7.53 -0.14 8.16
N ARG A 57 -8.74 0.42 8.02
CA ARG A 57 -9.83 -0.12 7.21
C ARG A 57 -10.24 0.91 6.16
N GLY A 58 -10.24 0.49 4.90
CA GLY A 58 -10.86 1.23 3.80
C GLY A 58 -12.28 0.75 3.54
N GLY A 59 -12.91 1.26 2.48
CA GLY A 59 -14.24 0.78 2.07
C GLY A 59 -14.24 -0.70 1.64
N PHE A 60 -13.15 -1.16 1.02
CA PHE A 60 -13.07 -2.49 0.42
C PHE A 60 -11.98 -3.41 1.00
N CYS A 61 -10.98 -2.82 1.64
CA CYS A 61 -9.78 -3.53 2.05
C CYS A 61 -9.43 -3.23 3.50
N VAL A 62 -8.81 -4.21 4.14
CA VAL A 62 -8.20 -4.09 5.45
C VAL A 62 -6.68 -4.12 5.32
N VAL A 63 -6.01 -3.28 6.10
CA VAL A 63 -4.56 -3.26 6.22
C VAL A 63 -4.20 -3.72 7.63
N ARG A 64 -3.35 -4.75 7.71
CA ARG A 64 -2.84 -5.31 8.96
C ARG A 64 -1.33 -5.24 9.00
N GLU A 65 -0.78 -5.34 10.19
CA GLU A 65 0.65 -5.49 10.40
C GLU A 65 1.13 -6.86 9.91
N VAL A 66 2.34 -6.94 9.37
CA VAL A 66 3.03 -8.21 9.15
C VAL A 66 3.96 -8.44 10.33
N VAL A 67 3.67 -9.48 11.13
CA VAL A 67 4.41 -9.75 12.36
C VAL A 67 5.49 -10.81 12.18
N GLU A 68 5.45 -11.58 11.09
CA GLU A 68 6.39 -12.66 10.82
C GLU A 68 6.31 -13.01 9.32
N ILE A 69 7.46 -13.36 8.73
CA ILE A 69 7.55 -13.95 7.39
C ILE A 69 8.40 -15.20 7.49
N THR A 70 7.82 -16.36 7.20
CA THR A 70 8.46 -17.67 7.30
C THR A 70 8.42 -18.34 5.93
N LEU A 71 9.59 -18.44 5.27
CA LEU A 71 9.68 -19.03 3.93
C LEU A 71 9.67 -20.56 4.01
N GLN A 72 9.09 -21.21 3.00
CA GLN A 72 9.11 -22.67 2.89
C GLN A 72 10.50 -23.19 2.50
N ASP A 73 10.81 -24.43 2.92
CA ASP A 73 12.10 -25.08 2.69
C ASP A 73 12.40 -25.20 1.18
N GLY A 74 13.43 -24.50 0.71
CA GLY A 74 13.82 -24.39 -0.71
C GLY A 74 14.01 -22.95 -1.19
N ASP A 75 13.37 -21.98 -0.53
CA ASP A 75 13.50 -20.54 -0.83
C ASP A 75 14.55 -19.82 0.03
N ILE A 76 15.29 -20.58 0.84
CA ILE A 76 16.38 -20.10 1.70
C ILE A 76 17.64 -19.88 0.85
N GLY A 77 17.53 -19.02 -0.17
CA GLY A 77 18.72 -18.47 -0.82
C GLY A 77 19.53 -17.66 0.20
N GLU A 78 20.86 -17.73 0.16
CA GLU A 78 21.67 -16.82 0.97
C GLU A 78 21.27 -15.38 0.62
N PRO A 79 20.90 -14.54 1.60
CA PRO A 79 20.60 -13.15 1.34
C PRO A 79 21.83 -12.53 0.68
N ASN A 80 21.63 -11.72 -0.37
CA ASN A 80 22.73 -11.03 -1.04
C ASN A 80 23.62 -10.34 0.01
N ALA A 81 24.84 -10.84 0.22
CA ALA A 81 25.75 -10.41 1.29
C ALA A 81 26.05 -8.89 1.26
N ARG A 82 25.79 -8.23 0.12
CA ARG A 82 25.87 -6.78 -0.05
C ARG A 82 24.82 -5.99 0.73
N ILE A 83 23.68 -6.59 1.12
CA ILE A 83 22.56 -5.86 1.74
C ILE A 83 22.77 -5.67 3.25
N ASP A 84 23.51 -6.57 3.92
CA ASP A 84 23.79 -6.47 5.37
C ASP A 84 24.63 -5.21 5.73
N VAL A 85 25.27 -4.57 4.74
CA VAL A 85 26.11 -3.36 4.90
C VAL A 85 25.37 -2.08 4.50
N LEU A 86 24.16 -2.17 3.92
CA LEU A 86 23.41 -0.99 3.50
C LEU A 86 22.79 -0.26 4.69
N ASP A 87 22.92 1.07 4.69
CA ASP A 87 22.25 1.88 5.70
C ASP A 87 20.72 1.76 5.60
N GLU A 88 20.03 2.16 6.68
CA GLU A 88 18.58 2.06 6.79
C GLU A 88 17.83 2.83 5.69
N PHE A 89 18.45 3.88 5.14
CA PHE A 89 17.89 4.67 4.05
C PHE A 89 18.00 3.91 2.72
N ALA A 90 19.12 3.25 2.46
CA ALA A 90 19.32 2.38 1.31
C ALA A 90 18.37 1.18 1.34
N ILE A 91 18.15 0.54 2.50
CA ILE A 91 17.18 -0.57 2.65
C ILE A 91 15.78 -0.17 2.18
N GLN A 92 15.36 1.07 2.47
CA GLN A 92 14.06 1.57 2.00
C GLN A 92 14.03 1.83 0.50
N GLN A 93 15.18 2.08 -0.14
CA GLN A 93 15.26 2.42 -1.56
C GLN A 93 15.23 1.21 -2.51
N TYR A 94 15.87 0.10 -2.15
CA TYR A 94 16.00 -1.08 -3.02
C TYR A 94 14.81 -2.04 -2.97
N VAL A 95 14.59 -2.80 -4.05
CA VAL A 95 13.68 -3.96 -4.05
C VAL A 95 14.31 -5.04 -3.18
N GLN A 96 13.53 -5.54 -2.23
CA GLN A 96 13.95 -6.52 -1.25
C GLN A 96 13.50 -7.89 -1.75
N ASP A 97 14.39 -8.89 -1.73
CA ASP A 97 14.02 -10.26 -2.05
C ASP A 97 13.30 -10.95 -0.87
N ARG A 98 12.73 -12.14 -1.11
CA ARG A 98 11.99 -12.88 -0.07
C ARG A 98 12.86 -13.18 1.16
N PRO A 99 14.11 -13.69 1.03
CA PRO A 99 14.98 -13.93 2.17
C PRO A 99 15.28 -12.66 2.97
N PHE A 100 15.52 -11.53 2.31
CA PHE A 100 15.70 -10.26 2.99
C PHE A 100 14.45 -9.85 3.78
N MET A 101 13.27 -9.97 3.18
CA MET A 101 12.02 -9.65 3.87
C MET A 101 11.82 -10.54 5.11
N ALA A 102 12.09 -11.84 4.99
CA ALA A 102 12.00 -12.82 6.09
C ALA A 102 13.03 -12.56 7.20
N LYS A 103 14.25 -12.12 6.86
CA LYS A 103 15.29 -11.79 7.85
C LYS A 103 15.05 -10.43 8.52
N HIS A 104 14.47 -9.47 7.80
CA HIS A 104 14.39 -8.07 8.23
C HIS A 104 12.98 -7.55 8.45
N TYR A 105 11.95 -8.40 8.55
CA TYR A 105 10.57 -7.94 8.84
C TYR A 105 10.47 -7.09 10.11
N LEU A 106 11.44 -7.23 11.01
CA LEU A 106 11.54 -6.50 12.25
C LEU A 106 12.66 -5.44 12.20
N ARG A 107 12.35 -4.22 12.64
CA ARG A 107 13.26 -3.08 12.70
C ARG A 107 13.65 -2.78 14.14
N LYS A 108 14.95 -2.83 14.43
CA LYS A 108 15.51 -2.33 15.68
C LYS A 108 15.60 -0.80 15.63
N GLU A 109 14.91 -0.10 16.53
CA GLU A 109 14.96 1.36 16.62
C GLU A 109 16.11 1.76 17.57
N LYS A 110 17.17 2.38 17.05
CA LYS A 110 18.27 2.89 17.89
C LYS A 110 17.73 3.96 18.84
N GLY A 111 17.89 3.75 20.15
CA GLY A 111 17.64 4.76 21.18
C GLY A 111 16.24 4.79 21.81
N THR A 112 15.34 3.85 21.47
CA THR A 112 14.06 3.70 22.20
C THR A 112 14.10 2.45 23.10
N LYS A 113 13.71 2.59 24.37
CA LYS A 113 13.49 1.45 25.29
C LYS A 113 12.28 0.58 24.88
N LYS A 114 11.59 0.95 23.80
CA LYS A 114 10.22 0.53 23.49
C LYS A 114 10.19 -0.26 22.18
N GLY A 115 10.69 -1.49 22.26
CA GLY A 115 10.37 -2.58 21.34
C GLY A 115 10.87 -2.43 19.90
N GLU A 116 11.07 -3.58 19.29
CA GLU A 116 11.30 -3.69 17.87
C GLU A 116 10.00 -3.34 17.11
N ARG A 117 10.09 -2.74 15.91
CA ARG A 117 8.92 -2.35 15.12
C ARG A 117 8.86 -3.13 13.82
N TYR A 118 7.69 -3.65 13.47
CA TYR A 118 7.51 -4.34 12.20
C TYR A 118 7.63 -3.39 11.01
N ARG A 119 8.25 -3.85 9.91
CA ARG A 119 8.54 -3.07 8.69
C ARG A 119 7.41 -3.05 7.69
N TYR A 120 6.59 -4.09 7.67
CA TYR A 120 5.64 -4.29 6.59
C TYR A 120 4.19 -4.29 7.07
N ALA A 121 3.31 -4.01 6.13
CA ALA A 121 1.87 -4.10 6.27
C ALA A 121 1.31 -4.97 5.15
N ILE A 122 0.29 -5.76 5.45
CA ILE A 122 -0.42 -6.60 4.48
C ILE A 122 -1.78 -5.98 4.19
N LYS A 123 -2.12 -5.84 2.91
CA LYS A 123 -3.39 -5.32 2.44
C LYS A 123 -4.15 -6.39 1.67
N LYS A 124 -5.41 -6.63 2.04
CA LYS A 124 -6.29 -7.60 1.38
C LYS A 124 -7.75 -7.15 1.39
N VAL A 125 -8.57 -7.75 0.52
CA VAL A 125 -10.02 -7.56 0.55
C VAL A 125 -10.55 -8.03 1.92
N GLN A 126 -11.40 -7.22 2.55
CA GLN A 126 -11.96 -7.53 3.87
C GLN A 126 -13.20 -8.41 3.74
N ASN A 127 -13.51 -9.19 4.78
CA ASN A 127 -14.64 -10.14 4.73
C ASN A 127 -15.99 -9.42 4.57
N GLU A 128 -16.10 -8.21 5.14
CA GLU A 128 -17.29 -7.36 5.01
C GLU A 128 -17.52 -6.91 3.56
N SER A 129 -16.51 -7.00 2.69
CA SER A 129 -16.66 -6.74 1.26
C SER A 129 -17.14 -7.96 0.47
N LYS A 130 -17.29 -9.11 1.11
CA LYS A 130 -17.83 -10.35 0.53
C LYS A 130 -19.34 -10.51 0.76
N THR A 131 -20.04 -9.49 1.23
CA THR A 131 -21.50 -9.56 1.48
C THR A 131 -22.32 -9.45 0.21
N GLU A 132 -21.88 -8.61 -0.73
CA GLU A 132 -22.56 -8.34 -1.99
C GLU A 132 -21.63 -8.57 -3.17
N ALA A 133 -22.13 -9.25 -4.21
CA ALA A 133 -21.35 -9.62 -5.39
C ALA A 133 -20.69 -8.40 -6.05
N GLN A 134 -21.44 -7.32 -6.26
CA GLN A 134 -20.92 -6.10 -6.87
C GLN A 134 -19.85 -5.43 -6.00
N HIS A 135 -20.04 -5.43 -4.69
CA HIS A 135 -19.10 -4.85 -3.73
C HIS A 135 -17.78 -5.65 -3.72
N TYR A 136 -17.87 -6.98 -3.79
CA TYR A 136 -16.71 -7.86 -3.89
C TYR A 136 -15.95 -7.68 -5.21
N VAL A 137 -16.64 -7.66 -6.35
CA VAL A 137 -16.01 -7.41 -7.67
C VAL A 137 -15.29 -6.07 -7.68
N ASN A 138 -15.92 -5.01 -7.17
CA ASN A 138 -15.30 -3.70 -7.07
C ASN A 138 -14.05 -3.71 -6.18
N ALA A 139 -14.09 -4.42 -5.05
CA ALA A 139 -12.95 -4.58 -4.15
C ALA A 139 -11.76 -5.26 -4.84
N VAL A 140 -12.01 -6.37 -5.56
CA VAL A 140 -10.98 -7.12 -6.28
C VAL A 140 -10.40 -6.28 -7.42
N VAL A 141 -11.25 -5.63 -8.22
CA VAL A 141 -10.81 -4.76 -9.32
C VAL A 141 -9.93 -3.62 -8.80
N ASP A 142 -10.33 -2.95 -7.72
CA ASP A 142 -9.57 -1.84 -7.16
C ASP A 142 -8.23 -2.34 -6.58
N LEU A 143 -8.21 -3.45 -5.85
CA LEU A 143 -6.97 -4.03 -5.30
C LEU A 143 -6.00 -4.51 -6.39
N ALA A 144 -6.49 -5.23 -7.40
CA ALA A 144 -5.69 -5.70 -8.53
C ALA A 144 -5.12 -4.54 -9.34
N THR A 145 -5.93 -3.51 -9.60
CA THR A 145 -5.45 -2.32 -10.32
C THR A 145 -4.39 -1.59 -9.50
N GLU A 146 -4.60 -1.45 -8.19
CA GLU A 146 -3.61 -0.86 -7.28
C GLU A 146 -2.28 -1.63 -7.28
N ALA A 147 -2.32 -2.96 -7.23
CA ALA A 147 -1.14 -3.81 -7.30
C ALA A 147 -0.30 -3.54 -8.56
N ARG A 148 -0.96 -3.47 -9.72
CA ARG A 148 -0.30 -3.22 -11.01
C ARG A 148 0.33 -1.83 -11.08
N PHE A 149 -0.34 -0.81 -10.56
CA PHE A 149 0.25 0.53 -10.46
C PHE A 149 1.44 0.56 -9.50
N LEU A 150 1.35 -0.08 -8.33
CA LEU A 150 2.43 -0.09 -7.35
C LEU A 150 3.65 -0.90 -7.83
N ALA A 151 3.46 -1.86 -8.75
CA ALA A 151 4.57 -2.63 -9.32
C ALA A 151 5.55 -1.74 -10.10
N VAL A 152 5.03 -0.76 -10.83
CA VAL A 152 5.81 0.11 -11.74
C VAL A 152 6.23 1.45 -11.13
N ILE A 153 5.73 1.78 -9.93
CA ILE A 153 6.02 3.05 -9.25
C ILE A 153 7.11 2.86 -8.20
N ARG A 154 8.23 3.58 -8.36
CA ARG A 154 9.38 3.54 -7.45
C ARG A 154 9.89 4.95 -7.16
N HIS A 155 9.57 5.46 -5.98
CA HIS A 155 10.04 6.76 -5.53
C HIS A 155 10.22 6.74 -4.00
N PRO A 156 11.23 7.44 -3.43
CA PRO A 156 11.49 7.44 -1.98
C PRO A 156 10.32 7.99 -1.17
N ASN A 157 9.64 8.99 -1.68
CA ASN A 157 8.44 9.54 -1.07
C ASN A 157 7.18 8.89 -1.66
N ILE A 158 7.15 7.63 -2.08
CA ILE A 158 5.90 6.92 -2.45
C ILE A 158 5.90 5.56 -1.75
N ILE A 159 4.77 5.14 -1.19
CA ILE A 159 4.68 3.81 -0.58
C ILE A 159 5.01 2.72 -1.60
N LYS A 160 5.85 1.77 -1.19
CA LYS A 160 6.33 0.70 -2.07
C LYS A 160 5.61 -0.59 -1.77
N MET A 161 5.26 -1.30 -2.84
CA MET A 161 4.93 -2.71 -2.76
C MET A 161 6.22 -3.52 -2.71
N ARG A 162 6.33 -4.39 -1.70
CA ARG A 162 7.49 -5.23 -1.43
C ARG A 162 7.29 -6.65 -1.94
N ALA A 163 6.08 -7.18 -1.78
CA ALA A 163 5.69 -8.47 -2.30
C ALA A 163 4.19 -8.49 -2.61
N MET A 164 3.75 -9.53 -3.31
CA MET A 164 2.33 -9.85 -3.52
C MET A 164 2.14 -11.36 -3.37
N GLU A 165 0.89 -11.79 -3.28
CA GLU A 165 0.58 -13.23 -3.29
C GLU A 165 1.10 -13.90 -4.58
N ASP A 166 1.61 -15.12 -4.45
CA ASP A 166 2.21 -15.91 -5.55
C ASP A 166 1.23 -16.28 -6.66
N ALA A 167 -0.04 -16.39 -6.29
CA ALA A 167 -1.10 -16.71 -7.23
C ALA A 167 -1.51 -15.50 -8.11
N SER A 168 -2.66 -15.63 -8.75
CA SER A 168 -3.23 -14.56 -9.58
C SER A 168 -3.83 -13.42 -8.75
N PHE A 169 -3.90 -12.22 -9.33
CA PHE A 169 -4.73 -11.11 -8.82
C PHE A 169 -6.20 -11.51 -8.56
N TYR A 170 -6.63 -12.58 -9.23
CA TYR A 170 -7.99 -13.10 -9.23
C TYR A 170 -8.09 -14.42 -8.49
N THR A 171 -7.31 -14.62 -7.41
CA THR A 171 -7.52 -15.73 -6.47
C THR A 171 -8.20 -15.27 -5.19
N PRO A 172 -9.00 -16.14 -4.56
CA PRO A 172 -9.48 -15.90 -3.20
C PRO A 172 -8.29 -15.68 -2.27
N GLY A 173 -8.34 -14.59 -1.50
CA GLY A 173 -7.29 -14.28 -0.52
C GLY A 173 -6.10 -13.49 -1.06
N PHE A 174 -6.10 -13.06 -2.32
CA PHE A 174 -5.06 -12.20 -2.89
C PHE A 174 -4.71 -11.01 -1.95
N PHE A 175 -3.41 -10.77 -1.75
CA PHE A 175 -2.91 -9.70 -0.89
C PHE A 175 -1.64 -9.06 -1.42
N LEU A 176 -1.36 -7.88 -0.88
CA LEU A 176 -0.14 -7.10 -1.13
C LEU A 176 0.62 -6.90 0.17
N VAL A 177 1.95 -6.96 0.11
CA VAL A 177 2.84 -6.54 1.20
C VAL A 177 3.44 -5.19 0.85
N LEU A 178 3.25 -4.22 1.73
CA LEU A 178 3.64 -2.82 1.57
C LEU A 178 4.58 -2.38 2.70
N ASP A 179 5.31 -1.28 2.49
CA ASP A 179 5.99 -0.60 3.59
C ASP A 179 5.00 -0.14 4.68
N LYS A 180 5.31 -0.38 5.95
CA LYS A 180 4.52 0.12 7.08
C LYS A 180 4.82 1.59 7.33
N LEU A 181 3.76 2.39 7.45
CA LEU A 181 3.83 3.80 7.81
C LEU A 181 3.75 3.97 9.34
N TYR A 182 4.79 4.54 9.96
CA TYR A 182 4.88 4.66 11.43
C TYR A 182 4.28 5.94 12.01
N ASP A 183 4.11 6.99 11.21
CA ASP A 183 3.52 8.24 11.68
C ASP A 183 2.50 8.74 10.66
N ILE A 184 1.30 9.04 11.17
CA ILE A 184 0.25 9.63 10.36
C ILE A 184 0.23 11.13 10.54
N MET A 185 -0.02 11.79 9.45
CA MET A 185 0.20 13.19 9.32
C MET A 185 -0.93 13.92 10.12
N PRO A 186 -2.24 13.52 10.14
CA PRO A 186 -3.25 14.01 11.09
C PRO A 186 -2.81 14.00 12.54
N THR A 187 -2.12 12.95 12.95
CA THR A 187 -1.56 12.84 14.29
C THR A 187 -0.44 13.87 14.49
N ARG A 188 0.40 14.10 13.48
CA ARG A 188 1.36 15.22 13.47
C ARG A 188 0.70 16.59 13.49
N LEU A 189 -0.39 16.87 12.74
CA LEU A 189 -1.09 18.17 12.87
C LEU A 189 -1.73 18.31 14.22
N LYS A 190 -2.35 17.26 14.76
CA LYS A 190 -2.96 17.32 16.10
C LYS A 190 -1.88 17.63 17.13
N LYS A 191 -0.71 16.98 17.04
CA LYS A 191 0.49 17.32 17.84
C LYS A 191 0.93 18.77 17.62
N TRP A 192 0.95 19.27 16.37
CA TRP A 192 1.34 20.64 16.05
C TRP A 192 0.32 21.70 16.49
N LYS A 193 -0.98 21.39 16.41
CA LYS A 193 -2.11 22.24 16.84
C LYS A 193 -2.21 22.28 18.35
N LYS A 194 -2.05 21.15 19.05
CA LYS A 194 -2.03 21.10 20.53
C LYS A 194 -0.85 21.88 21.12
N LYS A 195 0.26 21.99 20.38
CA LYS A 195 1.37 22.91 20.72
C LYS A 195 1.04 24.41 20.53
N LYS A 196 -0.13 24.79 19.99
CA LYS A 196 -0.54 26.20 19.84
C LYS A 196 -1.53 26.69 20.91
N GLY A 197 -2.25 25.80 21.62
CA GLY A 197 -3.28 26.17 22.60
C GLY A 197 -2.92 25.72 24.03
N GLY A 198 -2.44 26.65 24.83
CA GLY A 198 -2.17 26.44 26.26
C GLY A 198 -1.62 27.72 26.92
N THR A 199 -2.51 28.43 27.59
CA THR A 199 -2.36 29.32 28.77
C THR A 199 -0.95 29.87 29.08
N VAL A 200 -0.84 31.21 29.05
CA VAL A 200 0.14 32.13 29.68
C VAL A 200 1.65 31.92 29.38
N SER A 201 2.14 30.74 29.00
CA SER A 201 3.54 30.51 28.59
C SER A 201 3.90 31.05 27.19
N ASN A 202 2.91 31.56 26.44
CA ASN A 202 3.09 32.06 25.07
C ASN A 202 3.90 33.36 24.96
N LEU A 203 4.11 34.09 26.06
CA LEU A 203 4.96 35.29 26.10
C LEU A 203 6.47 34.98 26.14
N LEU A 204 6.87 33.76 26.52
CA LEU A 204 8.27 33.31 26.57
C LEU A 204 8.62 32.30 25.46
N ARG A 205 7.86 32.29 24.36
CA ARG A 205 8.09 31.33 23.26
C ARG A 205 9.17 31.81 22.32
N SER A 206 10.37 31.28 22.53
CA SER A 206 11.53 31.34 21.63
C SER A 206 11.15 31.11 20.15
N ASP A 207 11.50 32.06 19.28
CA ASP A 207 11.30 32.00 17.82
C ASP A 207 11.91 30.75 17.17
N LYS A 208 12.88 30.12 17.83
CA LYS A 208 13.51 28.85 17.41
C LYS A 208 12.50 27.71 17.22
N LYS A 209 11.47 27.62 18.08
CA LYS A 209 10.44 26.56 17.96
C LYS A 209 9.45 26.80 16.81
N LYS A 210 9.23 28.06 16.40
CA LYS A 210 8.37 28.40 15.25
C LYS A 210 9.10 28.09 13.94
N THR A 211 10.38 28.43 13.85
CA THR A 211 11.22 28.14 12.67
C THR A 211 11.38 26.63 12.44
N ASP A 212 11.52 25.82 13.50
CA ASP A 212 11.60 24.36 13.36
C ASP A 212 10.30 23.73 12.80
N LEU A 213 9.13 24.22 13.19
CA LEU A 213 7.85 23.77 12.62
C LEU A 213 7.71 24.17 11.14
N TRP A 214 8.20 25.35 10.76
CA TRP A 214 8.20 25.79 9.37
C TRP A 214 9.11 24.91 8.52
N LYS A 215 10.33 24.61 8.99
CA LYS A 215 11.26 23.69 8.32
C LYS A 215 10.61 22.33 8.04
N ILE A 216 9.91 21.74 9.02
CA ILE A 216 9.22 20.46 8.83
C ILE A 216 8.11 20.57 7.77
N ARG A 217 7.35 21.66 7.76
CA ARG A 217 6.27 21.87 6.78
C ARG A 217 6.80 22.04 5.35
N VAL A 218 7.85 22.82 5.18
CA VAL A 218 8.51 23.03 3.89
C VAL A 218 9.13 21.73 3.38
N SER A 219 9.79 20.97 4.26
CA SER A 219 10.32 19.64 3.92
C SER A 219 9.22 18.68 3.47
N VAL A 220 8.09 18.62 4.17
CA VAL A 220 6.94 17.81 3.74
C VAL A 220 6.39 18.25 2.38
N ALA A 221 6.27 19.56 2.16
CA ALA A 221 5.76 20.09 0.89
C ALA A 221 6.71 19.76 -0.27
N TYR A 222 8.02 19.81 -0.02
CA TYR A 222 9.06 19.41 -0.96
C TYR A 222 9.01 17.91 -1.27
N ASP A 223 8.94 17.05 -0.26
CA ASP A 223 8.82 15.60 -0.45
C ASP A 223 7.58 15.22 -1.28
N LEU A 224 6.46 15.91 -1.02
CA LEU A 224 5.23 15.73 -1.77
C LEU A 224 5.35 16.22 -3.22
N SER A 225 5.98 17.38 -3.45
CA SER A 225 6.16 17.91 -4.80
C SER A 225 7.09 17.02 -5.63
N CYS A 226 8.14 16.45 -5.03
CA CYS A 226 9.01 15.45 -5.66
C CYS A 226 8.20 14.23 -6.13
N ALA A 227 7.34 13.69 -5.28
CA ALA A 227 6.54 12.54 -5.65
C ALA A 227 5.49 12.84 -6.74
N ILE A 228 4.82 13.99 -6.66
CA ILE A 228 3.86 14.42 -7.68
C ILE A 228 4.58 14.64 -9.02
N SER A 229 5.74 15.28 -9.00
CA SER A 229 6.59 15.47 -10.18
C SER A 229 6.98 14.12 -10.80
N TYR A 230 7.40 13.14 -9.98
CA TYR A 230 7.71 11.78 -10.42
C TYR A 230 6.52 11.10 -11.11
N LEU A 231 5.31 11.25 -10.56
CA LEU A 231 4.09 10.70 -11.16
C LEU A 231 3.76 11.37 -12.49
N HIS A 232 3.82 12.69 -12.54
CA HIS A 232 3.51 13.47 -13.75
C HIS A 232 4.49 13.16 -14.88
N ALA A 233 5.77 12.93 -14.57
CA ALA A 233 6.77 12.48 -15.53
C ALA A 233 6.44 11.11 -16.16
N ARG A 234 5.54 10.33 -15.55
CA ARG A 234 5.02 9.05 -16.04
C ARG A 234 3.57 9.14 -16.50
N SER A 235 3.06 10.35 -16.74
CA SER A 235 1.67 10.60 -17.13
C SER A 235 0.63 10.03 -16.16
N VAL A 236 1.00 9.86 -14.88
CA VAL A 236 0.07 9.45 -13.82
C VAL A 236 -0.50 10.71 -13.16
N ILE A 237 -1.81 10.89 -13.23
CA ILE A 237 -2.50 12.01 -12.57
C ILE A 237 -3.11 11.55 -11.24
N TYR A 238 -2.79 12.26 -10.15
CA TYR A 238 -3.43 12.05 -8.85
C TYR A 238 -4.59 13.03 -8.64
N ARG A 239 -5.86 12.58 -8.76
CA ARG A 239 -7.04 13.48 -8.62
C ARG A 239 -7.52 13.73 -7.19
N ASP A 240 -7.06 12.96 -6.19
CA ASP A 240 -7.63 13.06 -4.83
C ASP A 240 -6.59 13.54 -3.82
N LEU A 241 -5.95 14.67 -4.13
CA LEU A 241 -5.04 15.34 -3.21
C LEU A 241 -5.86 16.10 -2.15
N LYS A 242 -6.31 15.38 -1.11
CA LYS A 242 -7.05 15.99 0.02
C LYS A 242 -6.21 16.07 1.30
N PRO A 243 -6.31 17.17 2.06
CA PRO A 243 -5.63 17.34 3.36
C PRO A 243 -6.11 16.41 4.50
N VAL A 244 -7.00 15.45 4.24
CA VAL A 244 -7.56 14.54 5.26
C VAL A 244 -6.95 13.14 5.21
N SER A 245 -6.23 12.78 4.14
CA SER A 245 -5.67 11.44 3.88
C SER A 245 -4.14 11.41 3.85
N TRP A 246 -3.49 12.11 4.78
CA TRP A 246 -2.05 12.29 4.79
C TRP A 246 -1.46 11.34 5.85
N ASN A 247 -0.79 10.27 5.43
CA ASN A 247 0.18 9.56 6.27
C ASN A 247 1.56 10.10 5.85
N VAL A 248 2.51 10.34 6.76
CA VAL A 248 3.88 10.71 6.35
C VAL A 248 4.59 9.47 5.86
N ASN A 249 4.30 9.12 4.62
CA ASN A 249 5.09 8.40 3.62
C ASN A 249 4.03 8.01 2.59
N LEU A 250 3.66 9.05 1.83
CA LEU A 250 2.73 9.08 0.72
C LEU A 250 1.68 7.97 0.61
N HIS A 251 0.45 8.37 0.95
CA HIS A 251 -0.79 7.69 0.56
C HIS A 251 -1.13 7.97 -0.91
N LEU A 252 -0.19 7.71 -1.81
CA LEU A 252 -0.57 7.52 -3.20
C LEU A 252 -1.21 6.16 -3.33
N MET A 253 -2.37 6.13 -3.99
CA MET A 253 -3.07 4.94 -4.44
C MET A 253 -4.06 4.33 -3.44
N GLN A 254 -5.12 5.05 -3.13
CA GLN A 254 -6.46 4.42 -3.11
C GLN A 254 -7.32 4.81 -4.31
N LYS A 255 -6.85 5.71 -5.19
CA LYS A 255 -7.68 6.32 -6.25
C LYS A 255 -7.03 6.63 -7.59
N CYS A 256 -5.72 6.43 -7.78
CA CYS A 256 -5.09 6.72 -9.09
C CYS A 256 -5.49 5.71 -10.17
N ALA A 257 -5.99 4.54 -9.78
CA ALA A 257 -6.50 3.51 -10.67
C ALA A 257 -7.77 3.91 -11.45
N LYS A 258 -8.56 4.87 -10.96
CA LYS A 258 -9.83 5.29 -11.62
C LYS A 258 -9.63 6.29 -12.76
N LEU A 259 -8.41 6.44 -13.28
CA LEU A 259 -7.97 7.77 -13.71
C LEU A 259 -7.13 7.92 -14.96
N SER A 260 -6.25 6.99 -15.24
CA SER A 260 -5.54 6.97 -16.54
C SER A 260 -6.42 6.36 -17.64
N LEU A 261 -7.72 6.23 -17.40
CA LEU A 261 -8.63 5.46 -18.23
C LEU A 261 -9.89 6.26 -18.50
N PRO A 262 -10.39 6.26 -19.74
CA PRO A 262 -11.60 6.97 -20.10
C PRO A 262 -12.73 6.57 -19.16
N VAL A 263 -13.35 7.57 -18.55
CA VAL A 263 -14.49 7.40 -17.66
C VAL A 263 -15.69 6.97 -18.51
N SER A 264 -15.88 5.67 -18.72
CA SER A 264 -17.18 5.16 -19.16
C SER A 264 -18.08 5.07 -17.93
N ARG A 265 -19.20 5.80 -17.96
CA ARG A 265 -20.32 5.58 -17.03
C ARG A 265 -20.82 4.15 -17.24
N ASN A 266 -20.61 3.25 -16.28
CA ASN A 266 -21.19 1.91 -16.35
C ASN A 266 -22.44 1.83 -15.48
N HIS A 267 -23.58 1.61 -16.15
CA HIS A 267 -24.65 0.77 -15.62
C HIS A 267 -24.07 -0.64 -15.42
N TYR A 268 -24.12 -1.14 -14.19
CA TYR A 268 -23.41 -2.36 -13.80
C TYR A 268 -24.20 -3.65 -14.03
N PHE A 269 -25.48 -3.56 -14.39
CA PHE A 269 -26.28 -4.71 -14.81
C PHE A 269 -27.21 -4.23 -15.93
N SER A 270 -26.92 -4.64 -17.16
CA SER A 270 -27.96 -4.78 -18.18
C SER A 270 -28.25 -6.26 -18.23
N GLU A 271 -29.43 -6.63 -17.72
CA GLU A 271 -30.08 -7.88 -18.11
C GLU A 271 -30.12 -7.95 -19.63
N LYS A 272 -29.56 -9.02 -20.20
CA LYS A 272 -30.04 -9.60 -21.44
C LYS A 272 -29.85 -11.12 -21.38
N ASN A 273 -31.02 -11.74 -21.16
CA ASN A 273 -31.48 -13.10 -21.47
C ASN A 273 -30.65 -14.29 -21.01
#